data_AF-A0AAJ5BZR6-F1
#
_entry.id   AF-A0AAJ5BZR6-F1
#
_cell.length_a   1.000
_cell.length_b   1.000
_cell.length_c   1.000
_cell.angle_alpha   90.00
_cell.angle_beta   90.00
_cell.angle_gamma   90.00
#
_symmetry.space_group_name_H-M   'P 1'
#
loop_
_entity.id
_entity.type
_entity.pdbx_description
1 polymer ?
#
loop_
_entity_poly.entity_id
_entity_poly.type
_entity_poly.pdbx_seq_one_letter_code
_entity_poly.pdbx_strand_id
1 'polypeptide(L)'
;MKRTRFLTFMMLPIFVVSCQKKSIVPETENEITTTVSGLGEKLENPYSLPNMKKAIQLLMSVAPQADYPDGNSLEPTHLYVRFLPKDQDDVLLLEKDSTLIYDPVPFGYEN
;
A
#
# COMPACT_ATOMS: atom_id res chain seq x y z
N MET A 1 15.35 56.12 -28.29
CA MET A 1 15.24 54.65 -28.43
C MET A 1 16.46 53.98 -27.82
N LYS A 2 16.30 52.86 -27.09
CA LYS A 2 17.29 52.08 -26.30
C LYS A 2 17.05 52.15 -24.78
N ARG A 3 15.93 51.62 -24.29
CA ARG A 3 15.74 51.37 -22.84
C ARG A 3 14.93 50.12 -22.53
N THR A 4 14.20 49.56 -23.49
CA THR A 4 13.37 48.36 -23.31
C THR A 4 14.05 47.04 -23.68
N ARG A 5 15.26 47.05 -24.25
CA ARG A 5 16.00 45.83 -24.64
C ARG A 5 16.84 45.19 -23.53
N PHE A 6 17.05 45.88 -22.41
CA PHE A 6 17.86 45.35 -21.30
C PHE A 6 17.02 44.57 -20.28
N LEU A 7 15.72 44.84 -20.18
CA LEU A 7 14.83 44.20 -19.20
C LEU A 7 14.44 42.76 -19.59
N THR A 8 14.53 42.41 -20.88
CA THR A 8 14.22 41.06 -21.38
C THR A 8 15.35 40.05 -21.18
N PHE A 9 16.53 40.47 -20.70
CA PHE A 9 17.66 39.57 -20.48
C PHE A 9 17.75 38.97 -19.06
N MET A 10 16.92 39.44 -18.12
CA MET A 10 16.98 39.04 -16.70
C MET A 10 15.98 37.92 -16.32
N MET A 11 14.98 37.64 -17.16
CA MET A 11 13.93 36.63 -16.88
C MET A 11 14.18 35.25 -17.53
N LEU A 12 15.32 35.06 -18.23
CA LEU A 12 15.63 33.82 -18.94
C LEU A 12 16.33 32.71 -18.12
N PRO A 13 17.02 32.95 -16.96
CA PRO A 13 17.73 31.86 -16.30
C PRO A 13 16.89 31.06 -15.30
N ILE A 14 15.62 31.38 -15.06
CA ILE A 14 14.80 30.73 -14.02
C ILE A 14 14.25 29.35 -14.47
N PHE A 15 14.26 29.05 -15.78
CA PHE A 15 13.67 27.81 -16.31
C PHE A 15 14.59 26.58 -16.35
N VAL A 16 15.88 26.71 -16.04
CA VAL A 16 16.85 25.59 -16.20
C VAL A 16 17.19 24.82 -14.91
N VAL A 17 16.59 25.15 -13.76
CA VAL A 17 16.91 24.51 -12.46
C VAL A 17 15.85 23.50 -11.99
N SER A 18 14.86 23.13 -12.82
CA SER A 18 13.84 22.14 -12.44
C SER A 18 13.92 20.86 -13.25
N CYS A 19 14.95 20.05 -12.99
CA CYS A 19 14.85 18.58 -13.08
C CYS A 19 16.11 17.93 -12.47
N GLN A 20 16.07 17.57 -11.18
CA GLN A 20 17.04 16.61 -10.63
C GLN A 20 16.49 15.20 -10.87
N LYS A 21 17.11 14.46 -11.79
CA LYS A 21 16.83 13.03 -11.98
C LYS A 21 17.31 12.29 -10.73
N LYS A 22 16.37 11.87 -9.89
CA LYS A 22 16.63 11.02 -8.73
C LYS A 22 17.09 9.65 -9.25
N SER A 23 18.32 9.25 -8.91
CA SER A 23 18.85 7.92 -9.25
C SER A 23 17.99 6.86 -8.55
N ILE A 24 17.46 5.91 -9.33
CA ILE A 24 16.74 4.75 -8.80
C ILE A 24 17.81 3.80 -8.25
N VAL A 25 17.98 3.81 -6.93
CA VAL A 25 18.66 2.74 -6.20
C VAL A 25 17.66 1.59 -6.12
N PRO A 26 18.02 0.34 -6.47
CA PRO A 26 17.14 -0.79 -6.27
C PRO A 26 16.88 -0.96 -4.77
N GLU A 27 15.65 -0.71 -4.36
CA GLU A 27 15.19 -0.91 -2.99
C GLU A 27 15.22 -2.41 -2.69
N THR A 28 16.16 -2.83 -1.84
CA THR A 28 15.94 -3.97 -0.96
C THR A 28 14.59 -3.76 -0.28
N GLU A 29 13.72 -4.77 -0.25
CA GLU A 29 12.43 -4.78 0.45
C GLU A 29 12.60 -4.34 1.91
N ASN A 30 12.55 -3.03 2.14
CA ASN A 30 12.37 -2.45 3.46
C ASN A 30 10.87 -2.20 3.55
N GLU A 31 10.21 -3.00 4.40
CA GLU A 31 8.84 -2.76 4.84
C GLU A 31 8.75 -1.29 5.28
N ILE A 32 8.13 -0.47 4.44
CA ILE A 32 7.88 0.94 4.76
C ILE A 32 6.93 0.90 5.96
N THR A 33 7.50 1.02 7.16
CA THR A 33 6.77 1.36 8.37
C THR A 33 6.44 2.84 8.23
N THR A 34 5.43 3.13 7.39
CA THR A 34 4.76 4.42 7.46
C THR A 34 4.08 4.43 8.82
N THR A 35 4.75 4.96 9.84
CA THR A 35 4.08 5.42 11.04
C THR A 35 3.24 6.62 10.61
N VAL A 36 2.07 6.35 10.06
CA VAL A 36 1.06 7.36 9.84
C VAL A 36 0.61 7.75 11.25
N SER A 37 1.08 8.89 11.76
CA SER A 37 0.65 9.39 13.08
C SER A 37 -0.88 9.45 13.11
N GLY A 38 -1.49 8.65 13.99
CA GLY A 38 -2.95 8.57 14.14
C GLY A 38 -3.57 7.22 13.77
N LEU A 39 -2.81 6.27 13.21
CA LEU A 39 -3.25 4.88 13.11
C LEU A 39 -2.93 4.15 14.43
N GLY A 40 -3.84 3.28 14.88
CA GLY A 40 -3.63 2.41 16.03
C GLY A 40 -2.59 1.31 15.77
N GLU A 41 -2.55 0.29 16.62
CA GLU A 41 -1.62 -0.82 16.44
C GLU A 41 -1.94 -1.63 15.18
N LYS A 42 -0.90 -2.12 14.50
CA LYS A 42 -1.05 -3.04 13.36
C LYS A 42 -1.49 -4.40 13.89
N LEU A 43 -2.64 -4.87 13.43
CA LEU A 43 -3.23 -6.14 13.84
C LEU A 43 -2.65 -7.31 13.03
N GLU A 44 -2.55 -8.48 13.68
CA GLU A 44 -2.18 -9.72 12.98
C GLU A 44 -3.29 -10.11 11.99
N ASN A 45 -2.92 -10.43 10.74
CA ASN A 45 -3.92 -10.80 9.73
C ASN A 45 -4.59 -12.14 10.07
N PRO A 46 -5.90 -12.18 10.38
CA PRO A 46 -6.58 -13.41 10.79
C PRO A 46 -6.66 -14.45 9.65
N TYR A 47 -6.59 -14.00 8.40
CA TYR A 47 -6.66 -14.84 7.21
C TYR A 47 -5.28 -15.26 6.69
N SER A 48 -4.20 -14.91 7.40
CA SER A 48 -2.87 -15.40 7.06
C SER A 48 -2.81 -16.92 7.23
N LEU A 49 -2.06 -17.60 6.35
CA LEU A 49 -1.89 -19.05 6.43
C LEU A 49 -1.41 -19.54 7.82
N PRO A 50 -0.45 -18.86 8.49
CA PRO A 50 -0.07 -19.21 9.86
C PRO A 50 -1.24 -19.14 10.84
N ASN A 51 -2.08 -18.10 10.77
CA ASN A 51 -3.22 -17.94 11.67
C ASN A 51 -4.34 -18.95 11.39
N MET A 52 -4.61 -19.26 10.13
CA MET A 52 -5.55 -20.33 9.78
C MET A 52 -5.07 -21.70 10.31
N LYS A 53 -3.78 -22.00 10.20
CA LYS A 53 -3.20 -23.23 10.76
C LYS A 53 -3.32 -23.28 12.29
N LYS A 54 -3.00 -22.19 12.99
CA LYS A 54 -3.20 -22.06 14.44
C LYS A 54 -4.69 -22.28 14.82
N ALA A 55 -5.61 -21.67 14.07
CA ALA A 55 -7.04 -21.77 14.32
C ALA A 55 -7.55 -23.22 14.20
N ILE A 56 -7.16 -23.95 13.15
CA ILE A 56 -7.54 -25.37 12.99
C ILE A 56 -7.00 -26.22 14.13
N GLN A 57 -5.74 -26.03 14.52
CA GLN A 57 -5.14 -26.78 15.64
C GLN A 57 -5.91 -26.54 16.96
N LEU A 58 -6.30 -25.28 17.21
CA LEU A 58 -7.12 -24.94 18.37
C LEU A 58 -8.49 -25.62 18.29
N LEU A 59 -9.17 -25.58 17.14
CA LEU A 59 -10.47 -26.21 16.97
C LEU A 59 -10.40 -27.73 17.19
N MET A 60 -9.40 -28.40 16.62
CA MET A 60 -9.13 -29.83 16.84
C MET A 60 -8.95 -30.17 18.33
N SER A 61 -8.34 -29.27 19.11
CA SER A 61 -8.17 -29.47 20.56
C SER A 61 -9.48 -29.33 21.35
N VAL A 62 -10.39 -28.46 20.90
CA VAL A 62 -11.65 -28.15 21.61
C VAL A 62 -12.76 -29.14 21.25
N ALA A 63 -12.82 -29.62 20.00
CA ALA A 63 -13.84 -30.53 19.54
C ALA A 63 -13.25 -31.68 18.68
N PRO A 64 -12.49 -32.60 19.29
CA PRO A 64 -11.72 -33.63 18.57
C PRO A 64 -12.55 -34.64 17.76
N GLN A 65 -13.87 -34.66 17.94
CA GLN A 65 -14.80 -35.55 17.22
C GLN A 65 -15.37 -34.93 15.94
N ALA A 66 -15.11 -33.65 15.68
CA ALA A 66 -15.54 -33.00 14.45
C ALA A 66 -14.60 -33.35 13.29
N ASP A 67 -15.15 -33.34 12.08
CA ASP A 67 -14.38 -33.54 10.85
C ASP A 67 -13.68 -32.22 10.49
N TYR A 68 -12.36 -32.24 10.49
CA TYR A 68 -11.53 -31.08 10.18
C TYR A 68 -10.67 -31.37 8.96
N PRO A 69 -10.46 -30.38 8.08
CA PRO A 69 -9.43 -30.50 7.06
C PRO A 69 -8.05 -30.63 7.70
N ASP A 70 -7.14 -31.37 7.04
CA ASP A 70 -5.75 -31.47 7.48
C ASP A 70 -5.12 -30.07 7.47
N GLY A 71 -4.68 -29.58 8.63
CA GLY A 71 -4.04 -28.27 8.74
C GLY A 71 -2.77 -28.14 7.87
N ASN A 72 -2.13 -29.26 7.51
CA ASN A 72 -0.98 -29.28 6.60
C ASN A 72 -1.38 -29.17 5.13
N SER A 73 -2.63 -29.49 4.77
CA SER A 73 -3.15 -29.33 3.41
C SER A 73 -3.68 -27.92 3.14
N LEU A 74 -3.62 -27.00 4.11
CA LEU A 74 -3.96 -25.61 3.88
C LEU A 74 -2.90 -24.94 2.99
N GLU A 75 -3.35 -24.42 1.87
CA GLU A 75 -2.56 -23.67 0.91
C GLU A 75 -3.25 -22.34 0.56
N PRO A 76 -2.49 -21.30 0.17
CA PRO A 76 -3.08 -20.05 -0.30
C PRO A 76 -3.95 -20.28 -1.54
N THR A 77 -5.24 -19.95 -1.45
CA THR A 77 -6.18 -20.11 -2.56
C THR A 77 -6.37 -18.83 -3.38
N HIS A 78 -6.09 -17.68 -2.78
CA HIS A 78 -6.27 -16.37 -3.39
C HIS A 78 -5.01 -15.53 -3.20
N LEU A 79 -4.67 -14.75 -4.22
CA LEU A 79 -3.61 -13.76 -4.16
C LEU A 79 -4.26 -12.38 -4.04
N TYR A 80 -3.76 -11.59 -3.09
CA TYR A 80 -4.13 -10.19 -3.00
C TYR A 80 -3.27 -9.40 -3.98
N VAL A 81 -3.93 -8.70 -4.91
CA VAL A 81 -3.25 -7.75 -5.80
C VAL A 81 -3.24 -6.40 -5.12
N ARG A 82 -2.06 -5.93 -4.73
CA ARG A 82 -1.88 -4.55 -4.29
C ARG A 82 -1.79 -3.66 -5.51
N PHE A 83 -2.77 -2.76 -5.67
CA PHE A 83 -2.69 -1.71 -6.67
C PHE A 83 -2.14 -0.44 -6.03
N LEU A 84 -1.02 0.07 -6.55
CA LEU A 84 -0.44 1.33 -6.13
C LEU A 84 -0.56 2.32 -7.30
N PRO A 85 -1.43 3.34 -7.22
CA PRO A 85 -1.60 4.32 -8.28
C PRO A 85 -0.27 5.02 -8.58
N LYS A 86 0.11 5.11 -9.86
CA LYS A 86 1.38 5.76 -10.23
C LYS A 86 1.25 7.29 -10.36
N ASP A 87 0.04 7.76 -10.65
CA ASP A 87 -0.28 9.15 -10.94
C ASP A 87 -1.75 9.46 -10.56
N GLN A 88 -2.14 10.73 -10.75
CA GLN A 88 -3.47 11.21 -10.40
C GLN A 88 -4.56 10.59 -11.28
N ASP A 89 -4.27 10.22 -12.52
CA ASP A 89 -5.26 9.64 -13.42
C ASP A 89 -5.66 8.24 -12.93
N ASP A 90 -4.70 7.45 -12.45
CA ASP A 90 -4.95 6.17 -11.78
C ASP A 90 -5.80 6.34 -10.51
N VAL A 91 -5.56 7.38 -9.71
CA VAL A 91 -6.37 7.68 -8.50
C VAL A 91 -7.81 8.00 -8.88
N LEU A 92 -8.00 8.87 -9.87
CA LEU A 92 -9.34 9.26 -10.34
C LEU A 92 -10.09 8.08 -10.97
N LEU A 93 -9.38 7.11 -11.55
CA LEU A 93 -9.99 5.88 -12.05
C LEU A 93 -10.54 5.02 -10.90
N LEU A 94 -9.78 4.87 -9.82
CA LEU A 94 -10.20 4.13 -8.64
C LEU A 94 -11.40 4.79 -7.94
N GLU A 95 -11.35 6.11 -7.74
CA GLU A 95 -12.44 6.86 -7.08
C GLU A 95 -13.78 6.79 -7.83
N LYS A 96 -13.74 6.58 -9.15
CA LYS A 96 -14.96 6.39 -9.97
C LYS A 96 -15.54 4.99 -9.90
N ASP A 97 -14.78 4.00 -9.43
CA ASP A 97 -15.23 2.63 -9.33
C ASP A 97 -16.13 2.46 -8.11
N SER A 98 -17.44 2.39 -8.34
CA SER A 98 -18.43 2.17 -7.29
C SER A 98 -18.40 0.78 -6.66
N THR A 99 -17.61 -0.16 -7.20
CA THR A 99 -17.41 -1.49 -6.60
C THR A 99 -16.38 -1.46 -5.48
N LEU A 100 -15.55 -0.41 -5.41
CA LEU A 100 -14.57 -0.21 -4.35
C LEU A 100 -15.22 0.52 -3.17
N ILE A 101 -15.13 -0.08 -1.99
CA ILE A 101 -15.55 0.52 -0.73
C ILE A 101 -14.30 0.97 0.01
N TYR A 102 -14.18 2.27 0.25
CA TYR A 102 -13.03 2.85 0.94
C TYR A 102 -13.36 3.06 2.41
N ASP A 103 -12.54 2.46 3.28
CA ASP A 103 -12.57 2.74 4.70
C ASP A 103 -11.59 3.89 5.04
N PRO A 104 -11.95 4.75 6.02
CA PRO A 104 -11.10 5.84 6.46
C PRO A 104 -9.83 5.35 7.18
N VAL A 105 -9.87 4.12 7.71
CA VAL A 105 -8.73 3.47 8.34
C VAL A 105 -8.32 2.25 7.51
N PRO A 106 -7.02 2.07 7.22
CA PRO A 106 -6.54 0.91 6.49
C PRO A 106 -6.88 -0.41 7.20
N PHE A 107 -7.25 -1.41 6.40
CA PHE A 107 -7.45 -2.76 6.88
C PHE A 107 -6.22 -3.28 7.64
N GLY A 108 -6.44 -3.88 8.82
CA GLY A 108 -5.38 -4.44 9.65
C GLY A 108 -4.75 -3.46 10.64
N TYR A 109 -5.42 -2.36 10.97
CA TYR A 109 -5.04 -1.46 12.05
C TYR A 109 -6.20 -1.28 13.03
N GLU A 110 -5.87 -1.00 14.29
CA GLU A 110 -6.84 -0.65 15.33
C GLU A 110 -7.38 0.78 15.11
N ASN A 111 -8.68 0.97 15.41
CA ASN A 111 -9.41 2.24 15.32
C ASN A 111 -9.55 2.91 16.68
#